data_AF-A0AAD3DEM3-F1
#
_entry.id   AF-A0AAD3DEM3-F1
#
_cell.length_a   1.000
_cell.length_b   1.000
_cell.length_c   1.000
_cell.angle_alpha   90.00
_cell.angle_beta   90.00
_cell.angle_gamma   90.00
#
_symmetry.space_group_name_H-M   'P 1'
#
loop_
_entity.id
_entity.type
_entity.pdbx_description
1 polymer ?
#
loop_
_entity_poly.entity_id
_entity_poly.type
_entity_poly.pdbx_seq_one_letter_code
_entity_poly.pdbx_strand_id
1 'polypeptide(L)'
;GGLALEAVADAQKAAWRGRAGSAGRWIDEGLWSLSRHPNYCGEMMLWCGIYLLCAPGLPSTSLRLAAAASPLTVFLLLRFLSGVPPLEAAAEARWGGLQEYREYKERTRLLLPLPGWGGGQQAHRS
;
A
#
# COMPACT_ATOMS: atom_id res chain seq x y z
N GLY A 1 2.29 -11.40 7.90
CA GLY A 1 3.61 -10.83 7.53
C GLY A 1 3.52 -10.11 6.19
N GLY A 2 4.61 -9.46 5.75
CA GLY A 2 4.61 -8.60 4.55
C GLY A 2 4.07 -9.29 3.28
N LEU A 3 4.60 -10.49 2.97
CA LEU A 3 4.17 -11.29 1.82
C LEU A 3 2.65 -11.59 1.81
N ALA A 4 2.09 -11.92 2.98
CA ALA A 4 0.66 -12.21 3.07
C ALA A 4 -0.20 -10.95 2.85
N LEU A 5 0.25 -9.79 3.35
CA LEU A 5 -0.44 -8.52 3.15
C LEU A 5 -0.46 -8.13 1.66
N GLU A 6 0.69 -8.28 1.00
CA GLU A 6 0.83 -8.03 -0.44
C GLU A 6 -0.03 -8.96 -1.27
N ALA A 7 0.07 -10.28 -1.04
CA ALA A 7 -0.68 -11.28 -1.77
C ALA A 7 -2.20 -11.08 -1.63
N VAL A 8 -2.69 -10.76 -0.43
CA VAL A 8 -4.11 -10.48 -0.21
C VAL A 8 -4.53 -9.17 -0.88
N ALA A 9 -3.72 -8.12 -0.80
CA ALA A 9 -4.01 -6.85 -1.45
C ALA A 9 -4.13 -6.99 -2.98
N ASP A 10 -3.19 -7.71 -3.59
CA ASP A 10 -3.19 -7.94 -5.04
C ASP A 10 -4.33 -8.87 -5.47
N ALA A 11 -4.63 -9.92 -4.69
CA ALA A 11 -5.78 -10.78 -4.93
C ALA A 11 -7.10 -10.01 -4.87
N GLN A 12 -7.28 -9.11 -3.88
CA GLN A 12 -8.44 -8.23 -3.79
C GLN A 12 -8.56 -7.32 -5.01
N LYS A 13 -7.45 -6.70 -5.43
CA LYS A 13 -7.41 -5.83 -6.61
C LYS A 13 -7.74 -6.57 -7.90
N ALA A 14 -7.20 -7.77 -8.07
CA ALA A 14 -7.45 -8.62 -9.22
C ALA A 14 -8.92 -9.05 -9.28
N ALA A 15 -9.47 -9.52 -8.15
CA ALA A 15 -10.88 -9.90 -8.06
C ALA A 15 -11.82 -8.72 -8.35
N TRP A 16 -11.53 -7.54 -7.81
CA TRP A 16 -12.34 -6.34 -8.04
C TRP A 16 -12.37 -5.93 -9.52
N ARG A 17 -11.23 -5.99 -10.23
CA ARG A 17 -11.16 -5.67 -11.67
C ARG A 17 -12.01 -6.59 -12.55
N GLY A 18 -12.32 -7.80 -12.07
CA GLY A 18 -13.18 -8.75 -12.77
C GLY A 18 -14.68 -8.52 -12.57
N ARG A 19 -15.09 -7.62 -11.67
CA ARG A 19 -16.52 -7.41 -11.36
C ARG A 19 -17.20 -6.47 -12.35
N ALA A 20 -18.47 -6.73 -12.64
CA ALA A 20 -19.33 -5.79 -13.35
C ALA A 20 -19.44 -4.47 -12.56
N GLY A 21 -19.26 -3.34 -13.24
CA GLY A 21 -19.27 -2.01 -12.61
C GLY A 21 -17.93 -1.54 -12.01
N SER A 22 -16.87 -2.34 -12.10
CA SER A 22 -15.50 -1.91 -11.76
C SER A 22 -14.89 -0.98 -12.81
N ALA A 23 -15.33 -1.10 -14.07
CA ALA A 23 -14.83 -0.28 -15.16
C ALA A 23 -14.98 1.22 -14.85
N GLY A 24 -13.88 1.95 -14.99
CA GLY A 24 -13.85 3.40 -14.74
C GLY A 24 -13.83 3.80 -13.26
N ARG A 25 -13.88 2.87 -12.30
CA ARG A 25 -13.81 3.15 -10.86
C ARG A 25 -12.47 2.74 -10.25
N TRP A 26 -12.31 2.96 -8.96
CA TRP A 26 -11.20 2.46 -8.14
C TRP A 26 -11.74 1.42 -7.14
N ILE A 27 -10.83 0.63 -6.59
CA ILE A 27 -11.15 -0.26 -5.47
C ILE A 27 -11.10 0.53 -4.16
N ASP A 28 -12.16 0.45 -3.38
CA ASP A 28 -12.29 1.10 -2.05
C ASP A 28 -12.79 0.12 -0.97
N GLU A 29 -12.66 -1.19 -1.21
CA GLU A 29 -13.08 -2.26 -0.32
C GLU A 29 -11.89 -3.07 0.22
N GLY A 30 -12.10 -3.81 1.31
CA GLY A 30 -11.07 -4.66 1.91
C GLY A 30 -9.87 -3.85 2.40
N LEU A 31 -8.65 -4.29 2.09
CA LEU A 31 -7.43 -3.57 2.47
C LEU A 31 -7.31 -2.20 1.80
N TRP A 32 -7.91 -2.05 0.62
CA TRP A 32 -7.90 -0.81 -0.14
C TRP A 32 -8.80 0.28 0.48
N SER A 33 -9.73 -0.10 1.36
CA SER A 33 -10.49 0.85 2.18
C SER A 33 -9.68 1.46 3.34
N LEU A 34 -8.58 0.81 3.73
CA LEU A 34 -7.72 1.21 4.86
C LEU A 34 -6.44 1.92 4.38
N SER A 35 -5.90 1.47 3.25
CA SER A 35 -4.71 2.03 2.62
C SER A 35 -4.88 2.09 1.11
N ARG A 36 -4.38 3.15 0.47
CA ARG A 36 -4.39 3.30 -0.99
C ARG A 36 -3.33 2.44 -1.68
N HIS A 37 -2.31 2.00 -0.94
CA HIS A 37 -1.22 1.14 -1.45
C HIS A 37 -0.87 0.05 -0.42
N PRO A 38 -1.81 -0.84 -0.06
CA PRO A 38 -1.59 -1.86 0.97
C PRO A 38 -0.55 -2.91 0.52
N ASN A 39 -0.46 -3.16 -0.78
CA ASN A 39 0.55 -4.03 -1.38
C ASN A 39 1.98 -3.48 -1.15
N TYR A 40 2.20 -2.17 -1.30
CA TYR A 40 3.50 -1.56 -1.01
C TYR A 40 3.88 -1.61 0.46
N CYS A 41 2.90 -1.56 1.37
CA CYS A 41 3.17 -1.82 2.79
C CYS A 41 3.66 -3.27 3.00
N GLY A 42 3.06 -4.24 2.31
CA GLY A 42 3.47 -5.64 2.33
C GLY A 42 4.91 -5.83 1.86
N GLU A 43 5.23 -5.26 0.70
CA GLU A 43 6.58 -5.29 0.11
C GLU A 43 7.62 -4.63 1.04
N MET A 44 7.33 -3.44 1.60
CA MET A 44 8.22 -2.79 2.57
C MET A 44 8.45 -3.65 3.82
N MET A 45 7.40 -4.27 4.36
CA MET A 45 7.51 -5.19 5.49
C MET A 45 8.32 -6.45 5.14
N LEU A 46 8.21 -6.95 3.91
CA LEU A 46 8.97 -8.10 3.43
C LEU A 46 10.47 -7.79 3.43
N TRP A 47 10.89 -6.68 2.82
CA TRP A 47 12.30 -6.30 2.77
C TRP A 47 12.88 -5.96 4.15
N CYS A 48 12.10 -5.31 5.01
CA CYS A 48 12.48 -5.12 6.41
C CYS A 48 12.61 -6.46 7.14
N GLY A 49 11.69 -7.40 6.92
CA GLY A 49 11.75 -8.74 7.51
C GLY A 49 12.97 -9.55 7.07
N ILE A 50 13.30 -9.52 5.78
CA ILE A 50 14.50 -10.15 5.23
C ILE A 50 15.76 -9.56 5.89
N TYR A 51 15.84 -8.22 5.97
CA TYR A 51 16.96 -7.56 6.64
C TYR A 51 17.08 -7.99 8.11
N LEU A 52 15.98 -7.96 8.87
CA LEU A 52 15.98 -8.33 10.28
C LEU A 52 16.36 -9.80 10.51
N LEU A 53 15.99 -10.69 9.59
CA LEU A 53 16.35 -12.11 9.66
C LEU A 53 17.84 -12.34 9.38
N CYS A 54 18.40 -11.66 8.37
CA CYS A 54 19.77 -11.89 7.90
C CYS A 54 20.83 -11.08 8.66
N ALA A 55 20.50 -9.87 9.14
CA ALA A 55 21.46 -8.93 9.73
C ALA A 55 22.24 -9.51 10.93
N PRO A 56 21.65 -10.32 11.84
CA PRO A 56 22.40 -10.94 12.93
C PRO A 56 23.54 -11.88 12.47
N GLY A 57 23.41 -12.47 11.28
CA GLY A 57 24.43 -13.36 10.69
C GLY A 57 25.61 -12.63 10.05
N LEU A 58 25.56 -11.30 9.93
CA LEU A 58 26.63 -10.51 9.32
C LEU A 58 27.75 -10.21 10.34
N PRO A 59 29.02 -10.41 9.97
CA PRO A 59 30.13 -10.42 10.93
C PRO A 59 30.52 -9.03 11.46
N SER A 60 30.09 -7.95 10.80
CA SER A 60 30.45 -6.59 11.18
C SER A 60 29.26 -5.63 11.15
N THR A 61 29.36 -4.56 11.94
CA THR A 61 28.38 -3.47 11.91
C THR A 61 28.36 -2.77 10.56
N SER A 62 29.50 -2.62 9.89
CA SER A 62 29.56 -2.04 8.54
C SER A 62 28.77 -2.84 7.52
N LEU A 63 28.83 -4.17 7.55
CA LEU A 63 28.05 -5.03 6.66
C LEU A 63 26.56 -4.98 6.99
N ARG A 64 26.17 -4.90 8.27
CA ARG A 64 24.77 -4.69 8.67
C ARG A 64 24.22 -3.37 8.12
N LEU A 65 24.98 -2.28 8.24
CA LEU A 65 24.59 -0.99 7.68
C LEU A 65 24.50 -1.03 6.15
N ALA A 66 25.44 -1.69 5.47
CA ALA A 66 25.39 -1.89 4.03
C ALA A 66 24.16 -2.71 3.61
N ALA A 67 23.82 -3.77 4.34
CA ALA A 67 22.63 -4.58 4.07
C ALA A 67 21.32 -3.79 4.31
N ALA A 68 21.30 -2.86 5.27
CA ALA A 68 20.16 -1.98 5.52
C ALA A 68 19.87 -1.03 4.34
N ALA A 69 20.82 -0.84 3.42
CA ALA A 69 20.58 -0.10 2.18
C ALA A 69 19.47 -0.75 1.34
N SER A 70 19.32 -2.08 1.37
CA SER A 70 18.27 -2.78 0.61
C SER A 70 16.85 -2.33 0.97
N PRO A 71 16.36 -2.50 2.21
CA PRO A 71 15.00 -2.04 2.57
C PRO A 71 14.85 -0.53 2.44
N LEU A 72 15.92 0.25 2.67
CA LEU A 72 15.89 1.70 2.47
C LEU A 72 15.69 2.07 0.99
N THR A 73 16.42 1.44 0.08
CA THR A 73 16.28 1.65 -1.36
C THR A 73 14.88 1.29 -1.83
N VAL A 74 14.35 0.14 -1.41
CA VAL A 74 12.97 -0.25 -1.78
C VAL A 74 11.96 0.76 -1.25
N PHE A 75 12.09 1.20 -0.01
CA PHE A 75 11.23 2.25 0.55
C PHE A 75 11.29 3.53 -0.29
N LEU A 76 12.49 4.00 -0.65
CA LEU A 76 12.66 5.23 -1.43
C LEU A 76 12.06 5.10 -2.83
N LEU A 77 12.31 3.97 -3.52
CA LEU A 77 11.76 3.71 -4.85
C LEU A 77 10.24 3.70 -4.84
N LEU A 78 9.63 2.96 -3.89
CA LEU A 78 8.19 2.87 -3.79
C LEU A 78 7.55 4.18 -3.33
N ARG A 79 8.13 4.88 -2.35
CA ARG A 79 7.51 6.07 -1.78
C ARG A 79 7.66 7.31 -2.65
N PHE A 80 8.77 7.44 -3.38
CA PHE A 80 9.16 8.71 -4.00
C PHE A 80 9.48 8.64 -5.50
N LEU A 81 9.71 7.46 -6.07
CA LEU A 81 10.06 7.35 -7.50
C LEU A 81 8.98 6.60 -8.30
N SER A 82 9.05 5.27 -8.31
CA SER A 82 8.32 4.43 -9.27
C SER A 82 7.04 3.81 -8.72
N GLY A 83 6.84 3.83 -7.39
CA GLY A 83 5.65 3.25 -6.77
C GLY A 83 4.49 4.24 -6.68
N VAL A 84 4.36 4.88 -5.52
CA VAL A 84 3.22 5.71 -5.12
C VAL A 84 3.02 6.95 -6.01
N PRO A 85 4.03 7.79 -6.31
CA PRO A 85 3.79 9.04 -7.02
C PRO A 85 3.11 8.89 -8.40
N PRO A 86 3.59 8.02 -9.32
CA PRO A 86 2.95 7.89 -10.63
C PRO A 86 1.53 7.31 -10.52
N LEU A 87 1.27 6.40 -9.58
CA LEU A 87 -0.05 5.82 -9.37
C LEU A 87 -1.05 6.84 -8.81
N GLU A 88 -0.64 7.66 -7.83
CA GLU A 88 -1.49 8.73 -7.29
C GLU A 88 -1.75 9.79 -8.37
N ALA A 89 -0.76 10.16 -9.18
CA ALA A 89 -0.95 11.12 -10.27
C ALA A 89 -1.92 10.58 -11.34
N ALA A 90 -1.80 9.31 -11.73
CA ALA A 90 -2.71 8.67 -12.67
C ALA A 90 -4.14 8.57 -12.11
N ALA A 91 -4.28 8.27 -10.82
CA ALA A 91 -5.57 8.21 -10.14
C ALA A 91 -6.20 9.60 -10.03
N GLU A 92 -5.41 10.64 -9.73
CA GLU A 92 -5.87 12.03 -9.72
C GLU A 92 -6.35 12.50 -11.09
N ALA A 93 -5.60 12.18 -12.16
CA ALA A 93 -6.00 12.52 -13.53
C ALA A 93 -7.31 11.85 -13.96
N ARG A 94 -7.60 10.65 -13.45
CA ARG A 94 -8.81 9.89 -13.81
C ARG A 94 -10.02 10.21 -12.94
N TRP A 95 -9.82 10.44 -11.64
CA TRP A 95 -10.89 10.48 -10.64
C TRP A 95 -10.86 11.72 -9.74
N GLY A 96 -9.83 12.58 -9.82
CA GLY A 96 -9.67 13.76 -8.98
C GLY A 96 -10.81 14.79 -9.09
N GLY A 97 -11.61 14.74 -10.15
CA GLY A 97 -12.83 15.54 -10.32
C GLY A 97 -14.06 15.01 -9.56
N LEU A 98 -14.05 13.76 -9.14
CA LEU A 98 -15.19 13.09 -8.51
C LEU A 98 -15.18 13.30 -6.99
N GLN A 99 -16.31 13.73 -6.44
CA GLN A 99 -16.43 14.00 -5.01
C GLN A 99 -16.16 12.73 -4.18
N GLU A 100 -16.70 11.59 -4.62
CA GLU A 100 -16.56 10.31 -3.93
C GLU A 100 -15.11 9.83 -3.89
N TYR A 101 -14.31 10.15 -4.92
CA TYR A 101 -12.88 9.83 -4.94
C TYR A 101 -12.10 10.70 -3.95
N ARG A 102 -12.44 11.98 -3.84
CA ARG A 102 -11.83 12.89 -2.86
C ARG A 102 -12.13 12.42 -1.44
N GLU A 103 -13.37 12.09 -1.14
CA GLU A 103 -13.77 11.55 0.16
C GLU A 103 -13.03 10.24 0.49
N TYR A 104 -12.89 9.34 -0.49
CA TYR A 104 -12.06 8.15 -0.37
C TYR A 104 -10.61 8.49 -0.06
N LYS A 105 -10.01 9.44 -0.79
CA LYS A 105 -8.62 9.86 -0.61
C LYS A 105 -8.36 10.56 0.73
N GLU A 106 -9.34 11.27 1.27
CA GLU A 106 -9.25 11.92 2.58
C GLU A 106 -9.32 10.91 3.74
N ARG A 107 -10.20 9.91 3.64
CA ARG A 107 -10.39 8.91 4.72
C ARG A 107 -9.38 7.75 4.68
N THR A 108 -8.75 7.51 3.53
CA THR A 108 -7.88 6.34 3.31
C THR A 108 -6.42 6.74 3.36
N ARG A 109 -5.63 6.06 4.21
CA ARG A 109 -4.20 6.35 4.37
C ARG A 109 -3.42 5.98 3.11
N LEU A 110 -2.22 6.53 2.95
CA LEU A 110 -1.40 6.26 1.77
C LEU A 110 -0.81 4.84 1.75
N LEU A 111 -0.19 4.41 2.86
CA LEU A 111 0.58 3.15 2.93
C LEU A 111 0.09 2.21 4.03
N LEU A 112 -0.02 2.70 5.27
CA LEU A 112 -0.35 1.85 6.42
C LEU A 112 -1.84 1.46 6.41
N PRO A 113 -2.18 0.16 6.40
CA PRO A 113 -3.56 -0.32 6.42
C PRO A 113 -4.13 -0.28 7.84
N LEU A 114 -4.33 0.94 8.35
CA LEU A 114 -4.88 1.20 9.67
C LEU A 114 -6.18 1.97 9.54
N PRO A 115 -7.16 1.74 10.46
CA PRO A 115 -8.37 2.55 10.49
C PRO A 115 -8.01 4.03 10.52
N GLY A 116 -8.66 4.84 9.67
CA GLY A 116 -8.52 6.29 9.71
C GLY A 116 -8.93 6.84 11.08
N TRP A 117 -8.30 7.93 11.53
CA TRP A 117 -8.57 8.55 12.84
C TRP A 117 -9.96 9.25 12.92
N GLY A 118 -10.90 8.97 12.02
CA GLY A 118 -12.18 9.69 11.92
C GLY A 118 -13.36 8.90 11.33
N GLY A 119 -13.38 7.58 11.43
CA GLY A 119 -14.34 6.74 10.69
C GLY A 119 -15.15 5.75 11.52
N GLY A 120 -15.54 6.09 12.75
CA GLY A 120 -16.56 5.35 13.48
C GLY A 120 -17.96 5.68 12.96
N GLN A 121 -18.28 5.35 11.70
CA GLN A 121 -19.65 5.32 11.14
C GLN A 121 -19.58 4.97 9.65
N GLN A 122 -19.62 3.68 9.30
CA GLN A 122 -20.19 3.18 8.04
C GLN A 122 -20.29 1.64 8.10
N ALA A 123 -20.91 1.15 9.17
CA ALA A 123 -21.49 -0.18 9.23
C ALA A 123 -23.02 0.01 9.20
N HIS A 124 -23.57 0.32 8.03
CA HIS A 124 -24.98 0.15 7.64
C HIS A 124 -25.25 0.97 6.38
N ARG A 125 -25.22 0.33 5.21
CA ARG A 125 -26.04 0.63 4.04
C ARG A 125 -26.11 -0.67 3.22
N SER A 126 -26.94 -1.57 3.72
CA SER A 126 -27.60 -2.65 2.99
C SER A 126 -29.01 -2.21 2.65
#